data_AF-A0A814S581-F1
#
_entry.id   AF-A0A814S581-F1
#
_cell.length_a   1.000
_cell.length_b   1.000
_cell.length_c   1.000
_cell.angle_alpha   90.00
_cell.angle_beta   90.00
_cell.angle_gamma   90.00
#
_symmetry.space_group_name_H-M   'P 1'
#
loop_
_entity.id
_entity.type
_entity.pdbx_description
1 polymer ?
#
loop_
_entity_poly.entity_id
_entity_poly.type
_entity_poly.pdbx_seq_one_letter_code
_entity_poly.pdbx_strand_id
1 'polypeptide(L)'
;MSNSPVMNQIVVSRVYSNGLLEFVKQVNTNGRGTNVTTPDSLQSQGSIRVFGRHLFVVNPGSGTLSLFSIEESDGTEIQLVSVESTNGDFPMSVIVNDMYACVLNGGVINGFRCFSYKSNKLIAILSFDRSLTSFVTQTDPPIIFNSLSQIGFSADNLAILILAKGDIAGNIGFLLTYPIDRHGALALNPLETTTQDTLFPFAMLLVGHNSLFIVGVILLRLVS
;
A
#
# COMPACT_ATOMS: atom_id res chain seq x y z
N MET A 1 12.58 -1.96 4.17
CA MET A 1 13.13 -1.15 3.06
C MET A 1 13.85 0.05 3.64
N SER A 2 14.87 0.57 2.96
CA SER A 2 15.68 1.72 3.43
C SER A 2 14.97 3.06 3.28
N ASN A 3 14.01 3.16 2.35
CA ASN A 3 13.30 4.40 2.03
C ASN A 3 14.23 5.60 1.70
N SER A 4 15.42 5.32 1.16
CA SER A 4 16.37 6.39 0.82
C SER A 4 15.91 7.17 -0.41
N PRO A 5 15.95 8.52 -0.38
CA PRO A 5 15.55 9.36 -1.52
C PRO A 5 16.49 9.26 -2.72
N VAL A 6 17.69 8.69 -2.55
CA VAL A 6 18.65 8.50 -3.64
C VAL A 6 18.50 7.11 -4.26
N MET A 7 18.33 6.09 -3.42
CA MET A 7 18.22 4.70 -3.86
C MET A 7 17.49 3.89 -2.79
N ASN A 8 16.24 3.51 -3.06
CA ASN A 8 15.50 2.64 -2.18
C ASN A 8 16.03 1.21 -2.30
N GLN A 9 16.16 0.54 -1.16
CA GLN A 9 16.74 -0.79 -1.07
C GLN A 9 15.92 -1.65 -0.12
N ILE A 10 15.87 -2.95 -0.38
CA ILE A 10 15.41 -3.94 0.57
C ILE A 10 16.58 -4.29 1.48
N VAL A 11 16.40 -4.14 2.78
CA VAL A 11 17.35 -4.62 3.78
C VAL A 11 16.97 -6.06 4.10
N VAL A 12 17.88 -7.00 3.81
CA VAL A 12 17.66 -8.43 4.01
C VAL A 12 18.45 -8.86 5.24
N SER A 13 17.76 -9.46 6.19
CA SER A 13 18.36 -10.05 7.39
C SER A 13 17.88 -11.48 7.57
N ARG A 14 18.78 -12.35 8.02
CA ARG A 14 18.46 -13.70 8.45
C ARG A 14 17.99 -13.68 9.89
N VAL A 15 16.93 -14.43 10.19
CA VAL A 15 16.45 -14.66 11.55
C VAL A 15 16.85 -16.08 11.94
N TYR A 16 17.69 -16.22 12.95
CA TYR A 16 18.06 -17.54 13.48
C TYR A 16 17.00 -18.06 14.46
N SER A 17 17.01 -19.36 14.73
CA SER A 17 16.07 -20.02 15.66
C SER A 17 16.17 -19.52 17.11
N ASN A 18 17.29 -18.89 17.48
CA ASN A 18 17.49 -18.23 18.77
C ASN A 18 17.00 -16.76 18.79
N GLY A 19 16.38 -16.28 17.71
CA GLY A 19 15.85 -14.92 17.58
C GLY A 19 16.90 -13.86 17.21
N LEU A 20 18.17 -14.22 17.02
CA LEU A 20 19.19 -13.28 16.56
C LEU A 20 18.99 -12.92 15.08
N LEU A 21 19.26 -11.65 14.78
CA LEU A 21 19.24 -11.11 13.42
C LEU A 21 20.67 -10.95 12.90
N GLU A 22 20.92 -11.46 11.70
CA GLU A 22 22.15 -11.23 10.94
C GLU A 22 21.81 -10.42 9.69
N PHE A 23 22.49 -9.28 9.49
CA PHE A 23 22.42 -8.57 8.23
C PHE A 23 23.06 -9.39 7.12
N VAL A 24 22.34 -9.62 6.02
CA VAL A 24 22.84 -10.37 4.87
C VAL A 24 23.28 -9.41 3.77
N LYS A 25 22.36 -8.59 3.26
CA LYS A 25 22.61 -7.69 2.13
C LYS A 25 21.56 -6.59 2.00
N GLN A 26 21.86 -5.62 1.14
CA GLN A 26 20.89 -4.68 0.61
C GLN A 26 20.71 -4.92 -0.90
N VAL A 27 19.47 -4.92 -1.36
CA VAL A 27 19.15 -5.12 -2.78
C VAL A 27 18.39 -3.91 -3.31
N ASN A 28 18.87 -3.33 -4.40
CA ASN A 28 18.28 -2.14 -5.00
C ASN A 28 16.90 -2.44 -5.58
N THR A 29 15.94 -1.54 -5.34
CA THR A 29 14.62 -1.60 -5.98
C THR A 29 14.61 -0.98 -7.37
N ASN A 30 15.70 -0.33 -7.79
CA ASN A 30 15.76 0.56 -8.95
C ASN A 30 14.72 1.70 -8.91
N GLY A 31 14.27 2.08 -7.71
CA GLY A 31 13.48 3.28 -7.46
C GLY A 31 14.03 4.09 -6.29
N ARG A 32 13.42 5.24 -6.02
CA ARG A 32 13.75 6.15 -4.92
C ARG A 32 12.67 6.11 -3.84
N GLY A 33 13.10 6.20 -2.59
CA GLY A 33 12.24 6.46 -1.44
C GLY A 33 11.83 7.93 -1.41
N THR A 34 11.19 8.35 -0.33
CA THR A 34 10.73 9.73 -0.20
C THR A 34 11.83 10.65 0.34
N ASN A 35 11.78 11.93 -0.04
CA ASN A 35 12.60 13.00 0.54
C ASN A 35 11.99 13.58 1.83
N VAL A 36 10.82 13.09 2.26
CA VAL A 36 10.20 13.46 3.53
C VAL A 36 11.06 12.94 4.68
N THR A 37 11.48 13.84 5.55
CA THR A 37 12.43 13.56 6.65
C THR A 37 11.75 13.35 8.01
N THR A 38 10.43 13.54 8.09
CA THR A 38 9.68 13.27 9.31
C THR A 38 9.63 11.75 9.59
N PRO A 39 9.58 11.32 10.86
CA PRO A 39 9.25 9.94 11.21
C PRO A 39 7.96 9.50 10.50
N ASP A 40 7.89 8.22 10.14
CA ASP A 40 6.76 7.66 9.38
C ASP A 40 6.46 8.46 8.09
N SER A 41 7.50 8.69 7.30
CA SER A 41 7.47 9.53 6.10
C SER A 41 6.49 9.07 5.01
N LEU A 42 6.04 7.80 5.05
CA LEU A 42 5.01 7.31 4.14
C LEU A 42 3.60 7.48 4.69
N GLN A 43 3.43 7.66 6.00
CA GLN A 43 2.14 7.86 6.67
C GLN A 43 1.12 6.77 6.28
N SER A 44 1.61 5.54 6.06
CA SER A 44 0.84 4.41 5.54
C SER A 44 1.44 3.08 5.97
N GLN A 45 0.61 2.03 5.84
CA GLN A 45 1.03 0.65 6.04
C GLN A 45 1.06 -0.11 4.71
N GLY A 46 1.98 -1.08 4.59
CA GLY A 46 2.02 -2.00 3.45
C GLY A 46 2.92 -1.57 2.30
N SER A 47 4.01 -0.84 2.57
CA SER A 47 5.00 -0.45 1.55
C SER A 47 5.82 -1.62 0.98
N ILE A 48 5.78 -2.78 1.65
CA ILE A 48 6.41 -4.02 1.23
C ILE A 48 5.44 -5.19 1.44
N ARG A 49 5.33 -6.10 0.46
CA ARG A 49 4.43 -7.26 0.54
C ARG A 49 5.07 -8.49 -0.10
N VAL A 50 4.99 -9.62 0.59
CA VAL A 50 5.32 -10.95 0.04
C VAL A 50 4.02 -11.66 -0.33
N PHE A 51 4.02 -12.35 -1.46
CA PHE A 51 2.97 -13.31 -1.83
C PHE A 51 3.60 -14.48 -2.61
N GLY A 52 3.50 -15.69 -2.07
CA GLY A 52 4.23 -16.84 -2.62
C GLY A 52 5.74 -16.59 -2.66
N ARG A 53 6.34 -16.70 -3.86
CA ARG A 53 7.77 -16.44 -4.12
C ARG A 53 8.03 -15.05 -4.71
N HIS A 54 7.11 -14.12 -4.51
CA HIS A 54 7.23 -12.75 -5.03
C HIS A 54 7.25 -11.75 -3.89
N LEU A 55 8.11 -10.74 -4.02
CA LEU A 55 8.22 -9.61 -3.11
C LEU A 55 8.00 -8.30 -3.89
N PHE A 56 7.10 -7.46 -3.37
CA PHE A 56 6.65 -6.22 -3.96
C PHE A 56 7.06 -5.05 -3.07
N VAL A 57 7.62 -4.00 -3.66
CA VAL A 57 8.08 -2.81 -2.92
C VAL A 57 7.67 -1.54 -3.66
N VAL A 58 7.02 -0.61 -2.94
CA VAL A 58 6.71 0.71 -3.49
C VAL A 58 7.90 1.66 -3.39
N ASN A 59 8.05 2.56 -4.36
CA ASN A 59 9.10 3.57 -4.41
C ASN A 59 8.46 4.97 -4.49
N PRO A 60 8.14 5.59 -3.35
CA PRO A 60 7.36 6.83 -3.32
C PRO A 60 8.02 7.99 -4.08
N GLY A 61 9.35 8.13 -4.06
CA GLY A 61 10.04 9.21 -4.79
C GLY A 61 10.30 8.93 -6.27
N SER A 62 9.85 7.77 -6.77
CA SER A 62 9.93 7.40 -8.19
C SER A 62 8.58 7.16 -8.84
N GLY A 63 7.49 7.07 -8.08
CA GLY A 63 6.18 6.70 -8.64
C GLY A 63 6.14 5.26 -9.17
N THR A 64 6.98 4.34 -8.67
CA THR A 64 7.10 2.96 -9.20
C THR A 64 6.84 1.86 -8.18
N LEU A 65 6.51 0.68 -8.71
CA LEU A 65 6.46 -0.60 -8.00
C LEU A 65 7.60 -1.50 -8.50
N SER A 66 8.34 -2.10 -7.58
CA SER A 66 9.37 -3.09 -7.88
C SER A 66 8.90 -4.48 -7.48
N LEU A 67 9.14 -5.46 -8.36
CA LEU A 67 8.86 -6.88 -8.16
C LEU A 67 10.17 -7.66 -8.11
N PHE A 68 10.28 -8.50 -7.09
CA PHE A 68 11.38 -9.42 -6.89
C PHE A 68 10.88 -10.86 -6.88
N SER A 69 11.68 -11.79 -7.39
CA SER A 69 11.55 -13.21 -7.07
C SER A 69 12.32 -13.54 -5.80
N ILE A 70 11.81 -14.48 -5.02
CA ILE A 70 12.43 -15.04 -3.82
C ILE A 70 12.84 -16.48 -4.13
N GLU A 71 14.10 -16.83 -3.87
CA GLU A 71 14.57 -18.20 -4.01
C GLU A 71 13.91 -19.12 -2.97
N GLU A 72 13.49 -20.30 -3.43
CA GLU A 72 12.72 -21.23 -2.60
C GLU A 72 13.57 -21.89 -1.50
N SER A 73 14.85 -22.12 -1.78
CA SER A 73 15.80 -22.72 -0.84
C SER A 73 16.36 -21.72 0.18
N ASP A 74 16.34 -20.42 -0.13
CA ASP A 74 16.84 -19.38 0.77
C ASP A 74 16.06 -18.07 0.57
N GLY A 75 15.18 -17.74 1.53
CA GLY A 75 14.40 -16.51 1.50
C GLY A 75 15.21 -15.21 1.62
N THR A 76 16.52 -15.30 1.88
CA THR A 76 17.43 -14.15 1.84
C THR A 76 17.96 -13.86 0.42
N GLU A 77 17.78 -14.80 -0.49
CA GLU A 77 18.14 -14.66 -1.90
C GLU A 77 16.93 -14.13 -2.68
N ILE A 78 17.01 -12.85 -3.06
CA ILE A 78 16.00 -12.16 -3.85
C ILE A 78 16.61 -11.53 -5.10
N GLN A 79 15.88 -11.54 -6.21
CA GLN A 79 16.30 -10.95 -7.48
C GLN A 79 15.25 -9.96 -7.98
N LEU A 80 15.67 -8.75 -8.35
CA LEU A 80 14.78 -7.80 -9.01
C LEU A 80 14.44 -8.29 -10.41
N VAL A 81 13.16 -8.46 -10.71
CA VAL A 81 12.70 -9.03 -11.98
C VAL A 81 11.83 -8.08 -12.81
N SER A 82 11.20 -7.08 -12.19
CA SER A 82 10.41 -6.08 -12.90
C SER A 82 10.27 -4.79 -12.08
N VAL A 83 10.18 -3.65 -12.77
CA VAL A 83 9.87 -2.34 -12.19
C VAL A 83 8.88 -1.65 -13.13
N GLU A 84 7.77 -1.15 -12.60
CA GLU A 84 6.74 -0.51 -13.42
C GLU A 84 6.22 0.77 -12.78
N SER A 85 5.78 1.71 -13.63
CA SER A 85 5.13 2.95 -13.20
C SER A 85 3.76 2.65 -12.58
N THR A 86 3.48 3.30 -11.46
CA THR A 86 2.16 3.31 -10.82
C THR A 86 1.24 4.39 -11.38
N ASN A 87 1.79 5.31 -12.20
CA ASN A 87 1.12 6.51 -12.73
C ASN A 87 0.46 7.39 -11.67
N GLY A 88 0.92 7.30 -10.41
CA GLY A 88 0.61 8.25 -9.35
C GLY A 88 1.89 8.81 -8.75
N ASP A 89 1.74 9.86 -7.95
CA ASP A 89 2.89 10.61 -7.44
C ASP A 89 3.63 9.84 -6.35
N PHE A 90 2.88 9.27 -5.40
CA PHE A 90 3.44 8.78 -4.14
C PHE A 90 2.93 7.39 -3.77
N PRO A 91 3.42 6.30 -4.43
CA PRO A 91 3.03 4.94 -4.09
C PRO A 91 3.45 4.60 -2.66
N MET A 92 2.46 4.23 -1.84
CA MET A 92 2.62 4.17 -0.38
C MET A 92 2.17 2.84 0.23
N SER A 93 1.29 2.10 -0.44
CA SER A 93 0.79 0.81 0.02
C SER A 93 0.58 -0.14 -1.16
N VAL A 94 0.92 -1.42 -0.99
CA VAL A 94 0.69 -2.49 -1.96
C VAL A 94 -0.01 -3.68 -1.31
N ILE A 95 -1.05 -4.19 -1.97
CA ILE A 95 -1.73 -5.44 -1.62
C ILE A 95 -1.62 -6.42 -2.78
N VAL A 96 -1.56 -7.72 -2.48
CA VAL A 96 -1.38 -8.78 -3.48
C VAL A 96 -2.28 -9.97 -3.14
N ASN A 97 -2.92 -10.53 -4.16
CA ASN A 97 -3.58 -11.84 -4.16
C ASN A 97 -3.13 -12.63 -5.40
N ASP A 98 -3.65 -13.85 -5.61
CA ASP A 98 -3.27 -14.73 -6.73
C ASP A 98 -3.42 -14.13 -8.13
N MET A 99 -4.23 -13.08 -8.27
CA MET A 99 -4.54 -12.46 -9.55
C MET A 99 -3.78 -11.16 -9.78
N TYR A 100 -3.69 -10.32 -8.75
CA TYR A 100 -3.31 -8.91 -8.90
C TYR A 100 -2.43 -8.43 -7.75
N ALA A 101 -1.49 -7.55 -8.09
CA ALA A 101 -0.84 -6.63 -7.14
C ALA A 101 -1.41 -5.23 -7.36
N CYS A 102 -2.01 -4.62 -6.34
CA CYS A 102 -2.61 -3.28 -6.42
C CYS A 102 -1.86 -2.30 -5.53
N VAL A 103 -1.50 -1.15 -6.09
CA VAL A 103 -0.72 -0.09 -5.43
C VAL A 103 -1.59 1.12 -5.23
N LEU A 104 -1.59 1.64 -4.01
CA LEU A 104 -2.20 2.89 -3.61
C LEU A 104 -1.17 4.02 -3.69
N ASN A 105 -1.55 5.09 -4.39
CA ASN A 105 -0.78 6.30 -4.55
C ASN A 105 -1.45 7.43 -3.76
N GLY A 106 -0.69 8.10 -2.91
CA GLY A 106 -1.01 9.44 -2.40
C GLY A 106 -0.55 10.52 -3.38
N GLY A 107 -0.48 11.76 -2.90
CA GLY A 107 -0.02 12.91 -3.69
C GLY A 107 -1.16 13.66 -4.39
N VAL A 108 -0.80 14.53 -5.33
CA VAL A 108 -1.75 15.29 -6.16
C VAL A 108 -2.45 14.33 -7.12
N ILE A 109 -1.69 13.47 -7.78
CA ILE A 109 -2.17 12.35 -8.60
C ILE A 109 -2.28 11.12 -7.69
N ASN A 110 -3.35 11.08 -6.91
CA ASN A 110 -3.67 9.97 -6.02
C ASN A 110 -4.72 9.03 -6.63
N GLY A 111 -4.72 7.79 -6.14
CA GLY A 111 -5.53 6.73 -6.70
C GLY A 111 -4.93 5.36 -6.47
N PHE A 112 -5.45 4.34 -7.16
CA PHE A 112 -4.79 3.05 -7.21
C PHE A 112 -4.69 2.48 -8.62
N ARG A 113 -3.69 1.62 -8.81
CA ARG A 113 -3.41 0.89 -10.04
C ARG A 113 -3.10 -0.56 -9.71
N CYS A 114 -3.59 -1.48 -10.51
CA CYS A 114 -3.34 -2.91 -10.34
C CYS A 114 -2.51 -3.49 -11.50
N PHE A 115 -1.77 -4.55 -11.18
CA PHE A 115 -0.85 -5.22 -12.09
C PHE A 115 -1.07 -6.73 -12.03
N SER A 116 -1.08 -7.37 -13.19
CA SER A 116 -0.73 -8.78 -13.27
C SER A 116 0.78 -8.91 -13.04
N TYR A 117 1.21 -9.96 -12.34
CA TYR A 117 2.63 -10.20 -12.05
C TYR A 117 3.13 -11.57 -12.56
N LYS A 118 2.41 -12.14 -13.55
CA LYS A 118 2.74 -13.45 -14.14
C LYS A 118 4.10 -13.42 -14.84
N SER A 119 4.80 -14.55 -14.79
CA SER A 119 6.12 -14.73 -15.42
C SER A 119 7.13 -13.66 -15.00
N ASN A 120 7.10 -13.24 -13.73
CA ASN A 120 8.01 -12.26 -13.16
C ASN A 120 7.95 -10.88 -13.82
N LYS A 121 6.82 -10.51 -14.44
CA LYS A 121 6.61 -9.20 -15.07
C LYS A 121 5.37 -8.52 -14.53
N LEU A 122 5.51 -7.28 -14.11
CA LEU A 122 4.40 -6.39 -13.82
C LEU A 122 3.79 -5.91 -15.14
N ILE A 123 2.48 -6.08 -15.30
CA ILE A 123 1.72 -5.59 -16.45
C ILE A 123 0.49 -4.88 -15.92
N ALA A 124 0.39 -3.58 -16.19
CA ALA A 124 -0.71 -2.75 -15.71
C ALA A 124 -2.07 -3.23 -16.26
N ILE A 125 -3.08 -3.22 -15.40
CA ILE A 125 -4.46 -3.58 -15.72
C ILE A 125 -5.27 -2.28 -15.77
N LEU A 126 -5.33 -1.65 -16.95
CA LEU A 126 -5.92 -0.31 -17.12
C LEU A 126 -7.37 -0.20 -16.65
N SER A 127 -8.14 -1.30 -16.74
CA SER A 127 -9.53 -1.32 -16.26
C SER A 127 -9.67 -1.15 -14.74
N PHE A 128 -8.58 -1.33 -13.99
CA PHE A 128 -8.52 -1.17 -12.54
C PHE A 128 -8.00 0.20 -12.09
N ASP A 129 -7.52 1.04 -13.01
CA ASP A 129 -7.03 2.38 -12.67
C ASP A 129 -8.18 3.22 -12.07
N ARG A 130 -8.01 3.75 -10.87
CA ARG A 130 -8.99 4.63 -10.21
C ARG A 130 -8.30 5.85 -9.64
N SER A 131 -8.72 7.02 -10.09
CA SER A 131 -8.39 8.29 -9.43
C SER A 131 -9.21 8.43 -8.16
N LEU A 132 -8.59 8.95 -7.09
CA LEU A 132 -9.26 9.24 -5.82
C LEU A 132 -9.29 10.73 -5.50
N THR A 133 -8.93 11.60 -6.45
CA THR A 133 -8.79 13.04 -6.24
C THR A 133 -10.10 13.75 -5.88
N SER A 134 -11.26 13.16 -6.22
CA SER A 134 -12.58 13.64 -5.81
C SER A 134 -12.91 13.35 -4.33
N PHE A 135 -12.22 12.39 -3.71
CA PHE A 135 -12.38 12.04 -2.30
C PHE A 135 -11.30 12.70 -1.45
N VAL A 136 -10.08 12.77 -1.97
CA VAL A 136 -8.89 13.20 -1.25
C VAL A 136 -8.10 14.19 -2.10
N THR A 137 -8.01 15.44 -1.63
CA THR A 137 -7.14 16.46 -2.24
C THR A 137 -5.88 16.62 -1.39
N GLN A 138 -4.71 16.50 -2.02
CA GLN A 138 -3.41 16.45 -1.34
C GLN A 138 -2.31 17.19 -2.10
N THR A 139 -1.23 17.47 -1.39
CA THR A 139 0.06 17.89 -1.95
C THR A 139 0.91 16.68 -2.32
N ASP A 140 2.02 16.90 -3.03
CA ASP A 140 3.07 15.91 -3.22
C ASP A 140 4.41 16.45 -2.66
N PRO A 141 5.02 15.81 -1.64
CA PRO A 141 4.54 14.64 -0.91
C PRO A 141 3.21 14.87 -0.15
N PRO A 142 2.41 13.82 0.11
CA PRO A 142 1.17 13.93 0.88
C PRO A 142 1.44 14.28 2.35
N ILE A 143 0.49 14.98 2.97
CA ILE A 143 0.49 15.32 4.40
C ILE A 143 -0.44 14.36 5.18
N ILE A 144 -0.43 14.44 6.51
CA ILE A 144 -1.20 13.48 7.32
C ILE A 144 -2.72 13.70 7.23
N PHE A 145 -3.15 14.94 7.03
CA PHE A 145 -4.55 15.32 7.03
C PHE A 145 -5.18 15.10 5.66
N ASN A 146 -6.40 14.55 5.64
CA ASN A 146 -7.15 14.21 4.45
C ASN A 146 -6.29 13.42 3.44
N SER A 147 -5.74 12.27 3.86
CA SER A 147 -4.79 11.51 3.06
C SER A 147 -5.09 10.02 3.05
N LEU A 148 -4.62 9.32 2.03
CA LEU A 148 -4.77 7.87 1.95
C LEU A 148 -3.84 7.18 2.95
N SER A 149 -4.11 5.92 3.30
CA SER A 149 -3.36 5.19 4.34
C SER A 149 -3.03 3.75 4.00
N GLN A 150 -3.98 2.96 3.51
CA GLN A 150 -3.72 1.56 3.15
C GLN A 150 -4.71 1.06 2.10
N ILE A 151 -4.24 0.15 1.24
CA ILE A 151 -5.07 -0.66 0.34
C ILE A 151 -5.16 -2.12 0.83
N GLY A 152 -6.31 -2.74 0.61
CA GLY A 152 -6.58 -4.12 0.99
C GLY A 152 -7.52 -4.80 -0.01
N PHE A 153 -7.66 -6.12 0.11
CA PHE A 153 -8.74 -6.87 -0.51
C PHE A 153 -9.74 -7.29 0.56
N SER A 154 -11.01 -7.54 0.19
CA SER A 154 -11.94 -8.34 0.99
C SER A 154 -11.47 -9.81 1.05
N ALA A 155 -11.98 -10.57 2.03
CA ALA A 155 -11.53 -11.94 2.27
C ALA A 155 -11.82 -12.89 1.09
N ASP A 156 -12.85 -12.59 0.30
CA ASP A 156 -13.25 -13.31 -0.91
C ASP A 156 -12.57 -12.79 -2.18
N ASN A 157 -11.70 -11.77 -2.08
CA ASN A 157 -11.08 -11.06 -3.20
C ASN A 157 -12.08 -10.38 -4.16
N LEU A 158 -13.33 -10.18 -3.76
CA LEU A 158 -14.37 -9.53 -4.56
C LEU A 158 -14.53 -8.04 -4.26
N ALA A 159 -13.60 -7.43 -3.52
CA ALA A 159 -13.53 -5.99 -3.36
C ALA A 159 -12.11 -5.50 -3.08
N ILE A 160 -11.81 -4.30 -3.57
CA ILE A 160 -10.66 -3.49 -3.14
C ILE A 160 -11.12 -2.52 -2.06
N LEU A 161 -10.38 -2.49 -0.97
CA LEU A 161 -10.62 -1.62 0.19
C LEU A 161 -9.56 -0.52 0.22
N ILE A 162 -9.97 0.73 0.39
CA ILE A 162 -9.09 1.89 0.51
C ILE A 162 -9.41 2.64 1.79
N LEU A 163 -8.42 2.78 2.66
CA LEU A 163 -8.56 3.49 3.92
C LEU A 163 -8.02 4.92 3.79
N ALA A 164 -8.82 5.90 4.18
CA ALA A 164 -8.49 7.32 4.11
C ALA A 164 -8.63 8.00 5.47
N LYS A 165 -7.69 8.90 5.76
CA LYS A 165 -7.64 9.73 6.96
C LYS A 165 -8.57 10.92 6.83
N GLY A 166 -9.14 11.31 7.95
CA GLY A 166 -9.86 12.55 8.16
C GLY A 166 -8.94 13.77 8.24
N ASP A 167 -9.48 14.91 8.67
CA ASP A 167 -8.77 16.20 8.69
C ASP A 167 -8.88 16.97 10.02
N ILE A 168 -8.25 18.16 10.05
CA ILE A 168 -8.26 19.03 11.22
C ILE A 168 -9.60 19.76 11.45
N ALA A 169 -10.52 19.73 10.48
CA ALA A 169 -11.86 20.28 10.63
C ALA A 169 -12.80 19.32 11.36
N GLY A 170 -12.32 18.11 11.70
CA GLY A 170 -13.09 17.08 12.39
C GLY A 170 -13.83 16.13 11.44
N ASN A 171 -13.55 16.18 10.13
CA ASN A 171 -14.03 15.15 9.22
C ASN A 171 -13.33 13.84 9.59
N ILE A 172 -14.11 12.81 9.90
CA ILE A 172 -13.60 11.50 10.32
C ILE A 172 -13.03 10.72 9.12
N GLY A 173 -12.20 9.72 9.40
CA GLY A 173 -11.71 8.81 8.38
C GLY A 173 -12.83 8.00 7.74
N PHE A 174 -12.53 7.43 6.57
CA PHE A 174 -13.47 6.65 5.80
C PHE A 174 -12.80 5.51 5.05
N LEU A 175 -13.62 4.53 4.67
CA LEU A 175 -13.27 3.37 3.88
C LEU A 175 -14.03 3.43 2.56
N LEU A 176 -13.30 3.35 1.45
CA LEU A 176 -13.89 3.14 0.12
C LEU A 176 -13.80 1.65 -0.23
N THR A 177 -14.92 1.07 -0.63
CA THR A 177 -15.01 -0.32 -1.08
C THR A 177 -15.37 -0.32 -2.56
N TYR A 178 -14.49 -0.83 -3.40
CA TYR A 178 -14.72 -1.04 -4.82
C TYR A 178 -15.01 -2.52 -5.08
N PRO A 179 -16.28 -2.92 -5.31
CA PRO A 179 -16.60 -4.28 -5.68
C PRO A 179 -15.92 -4.70 -6.99
N ILE A 180 -15.53 -5.96 -7.06
CA ILE A 180 -15.10 -6.67 -8.26
C ILE A 180 -16.19 -7.70 -8.53
N ASP A 181 -16.82 -7.62 -9.69
CA ASP A 181 -17.85 -8.58 -10.04
C ASP A 181 -17.27 -9.98 -10.31
N ARG A 182 -18.15 -10.98 -10.45
CA ARG A 182 -17.75 -12.37 -10.73
C ARG A 182 -17.02 -12.57 -12.07
N HIS A 183 -17.02 -11.56 -12.95
CA HIS A 183 -16.31 -11.55 -14.21
C HIS A 183 -14.96 -10.82 -14.12
N GLY A 184 -14.58 -10.33 -12.94
CA GLY A 184 -13.34 -9.62 -12.68
C GLY A 184 -13.40 -8.13 -13.01
N ALA A 185 -14.59 -7.55 -13.25
CA ALA A 185 -14.74 -6.13 -13.53
C ALA A 185 -14.84 -5.32 -12.24
N LEU A 186 -13.94 -4.34 -12.10
CA LEU A 186 -13.95 -3.41 -10.97
C LEU A 186 -15.07 -2.37 -11.15
N ALA A 187 -15.85 -2.13 -10.10
CA ALA A 187 -16.87 -1.10 -10.08
C ALA A 187 -16.30 0.30 -10.41
N LEU A 188 -17.12 1.15 -11.03
CA LEU A 188 -16.74 2.53 -11.32
C LEU A 188 -16.79 3.40 -10.05
N ASN A 189 -17.83 3.20 -9.24
CA ASN A 189 -18.06 3.97 -8.01
C ASN A 189 -17.86 3.07 -6.79
N PRO A 190 -17.20 3.56 -5.73
CA PRO A 190 -17.10 2.84 -4.48
C PRO A 190 -18.36 2.98 -3.62
N LEU A 191 -18.49 2.09 -2.64
CA LEU A 191 -19.27 2.34 -1.43
C LEU A 191 -18.36 3.02 -0.40
N GLU A 192 -18.78 4.16 0.13
CA GLU A 192 -18.09 4.85 1.22
C GLU A 192 -18.69 4.46 2.58
N THR A 193 -17.84 4.23 3.58
CA THR A 193 -18.26 3.93 4.95
C THR A 193 -17.35 4.65 5.93
N THR A 194 -17.91 5.34 6.92
CA THR A 194 -17.13 6.06 7.93
C THR A 194 -16.38 5.09 8.87
N THR A 195 -15.23 5.49 9.40
CA THR A 195 -14.52 4.75 10.45
C THR A 195 -14.99 5.10 11.87
N GLN A 196 -16.23 5.60 12.00
CA GLN A 196 -16.83 6.08 13.24
C GLN A 196 -15.93 7.13 13.92
N ASP A 197 -15.52 6.92 15.16
CA ASP A 197 -14.74 7.89 15.94
C ASP A 197 -13.24 7.96 15.58
N THR A 198 -12.81 7.22 14.55
CA THR A 198 -11.41 7.23 14.10
C THR A 198 -11.16 8.41 13.15
N LEU A 199 -10.37 9.38 13.60
CA LEU A 199 -10.01 10.57 12.83
C LEU A 199 -8.91 10.26 11.82
N PHE A 200 -7.87 9.54 12.25
CA PHE A 200 -6.72 9.20 11.41
C PHE A 200 -6.51 7.69 11.36
N PRO A 201 -7.37 6.93 10.66
CA PRO A 201 -7.12 5.52 10.40
C PRO A 201 -5.81 5.34 9.63
N PHE A 202 -4.95 4.47 10.14
CA PHE A 202 -3.60 4.26 9.63
C PHE A 202 -3.45 2.92 8.92
N ALA A 203 -4.01 1.86 9.52
CA ALA A 203 -3.94 0.54 8.94
C ALA A 203 -5.24 -0.24 9.18
N MET A 204 -5.45 -1.24 8.33
CA MET A 204 -6.53 -2.20 8.40
C MET A 204 -6.01 -3.63 8.23
N LEU A 205 -6.67 -4.56 8.90
CA LEU A 205 -6.41 -5.99 8.83
C LEU A 205 -7.72 -6.76 8.78
N LEU A 206 -7.82 -7.70 7.84
CA LEU A 206 -8.92 -8.65 7.82
C LEU A 206 -8.71 -9.75 8.87
N VAL A 207 -9.78 -10.07 9.59
CA VAL A 207 -9.84 -11.15 10.56
C VAL A 207 -10.98 -12.09 10.17
N GLY A 208 -10.63 -13.33 9.81
CA GLY A 208 -11.57 -14.28 9.24
C GLY A 208 -12.17 -13.79 7.91
N HIS A 209 -13.43 -14.13 7.65
CA HIS A 209 -14.08 -13.80 6.37
C HIS A 209 -14.85 -12.48 6.38
N ASN A 210 -15.30 -12.00 7.55
CA ASN A 210 -16.30 -10.93 7.64
C ASN A 210 -15.94 -9.79 8.61
N SER A 211 -14.72 -9.77 9.17
CA SER A 211 -14.31 -8.73 10.13
C SER A 211 -13.12 -7.94 9.60
N LEU A 212 -13.20 -6.63 9.69
CA LEU A 212 -12.12 -5.70 9.37
C LEU A 212 -11.76 -4.93 10.65
N PHE A 213 -10.49 -5.01 11.05
CA PHE A 213 -9.97 -4.29 12.20
C PHE A 213 -9.22 -3.08 11.67
N ILE A 214 -9.50 -1.90 12.23
CA ILE A 214 -8.87 -0.64 11.85
C ILE A 214 -8.13 -0.10 13.06
N VAL A 215 -6.89 0.32 12.86
CA VAL A 215 -6.10 1.06 13.87
C VAL A 215 -5.95 2.50 13.42
N GLY A 216 -6.10 3.42 14.35
CA GLY A 216 -5.95 4.85 14.10
C GLY A 216 -6.07 5.67 15.37
N VAL A 217 -6.04 6.98 15.20
CA VAL A 217 -6.26 7.94 16.29
C VAL A 217 -7.75 8.20 16.45
N ILE A 218 -8.28 8.07 17.66
CA ILE A 218 -9.68 8.34 18.00
C ILE A 218 -9.84 9.70 18.69
N LEU A 219 -11.01 10.32 18.53
CA LEU A 219 -11.38 11.52 19.28
C LEU A 219 -12.04 11.14 20.60
N LEU A 220 -11.43 11.46 21.74
CA LEU A 220 -12.08 11.33 23.05
C LEU A 220 -12.90 12.59 23.32
N ARG A 221 -14.23 12.44 23.43
CA ARG A 221 -15.09 13.50 23.98
C ARG A 221 -15.18 13.32 25.50
N LEU A 222 -14.67 14.28 26.25
CA LEU A 222 -14.94 14.35 27.68
C LEU A 222 -16.43 14.69 27.85
N VAL A 223 -17.17 13.84 28.56
CA VAL A 223 -18.54 14.14 28.98
C VAL A 223 -18.45 15.14 30.13
N SER A 224 -18.94 16.37 29.91
CA SER A 224 -19.13 17.38 30.95
C SER A 224 -20.48 17.23 31.63
#